data_AF-A0A101H4L0-F1
#
_entry.id   AF-A0A101H4L0-F1
#
_cell.length_a   1.000
_cell.length_b   1.000
_cell.length_c   1.000
_cell.angle_alpha   90.00
_cell.angle_beta   90.00
_cell.angle_gamma   90.00
#
_symmetry.space_group_name_H-M   'P 1'
#
loop_
_entity.id
_entity.type
_entity.pdbx_description
1 polymer ?
#
loop_
_entity_poly.entity_id
_entity_poly.type
_entity_poly.pdbx_seq_one_letter_code
_entity_poly.pdbx_strand_id
1 'polypeptide(L)' 'MWDTSKDGRALNIISPHSLRHAHAVAALDAGVPLNDLQQQLGHADLKTTSIYLKADINHRRKSYEGFEI' A
#
# COMPACT_ATOMS: atom_id res chain seq x y z
N MET A 1 16.63 -22.54 6.80
CA MET A 1 16.10 -21.60 5.79
C MET A 1 14.95 -20.86 6.43
N TRP A 2 15.17 -19.62 6.86
CA TRP A 2 14.18 -18.73 7.51
C TRP A 2 13.48 -17.81 6.50
N ASP A 3 13.79 -18.00 5.23
CA ASP A 3 13.44 -17.19 4.06
C ASP A 3 12.24 -17.77 3.28
N THR A 4 11.71 -18.92 3.71
CA THR A 4 10.60 -19.62 3.03
C THR A 4 9.48 -20.00 4.00
N SER A 5 8.24 -19.74 3.61
CA SER A 5 7.02 -20.20 4.29
C SER A 5 6.92 -21.72 4.29
N LYS A 6 6.11 -22.29 5.20
CA LYS A 6 5.81 -23.74 5.24
C LYS A 6 5.27 -24.28 3.91
N ASP A 7 4.69 -23.41 3.10
CA ASP A 7 4.06 -23.72 1.81
C ASP A 7 5.00 -23.47 0.61
N GLY A 8 6.30 -23.25 0.85
CA GLY A 8 7.32 -23.07 -0.20
C GLY A 8 7.42 -21.66 -0.80
N ARG A 9 6.65 -20.69 -0.27
CA ARG A 9 6.68 -19.29 -0.73
C ARG A 9 7.83 -18.51 -0.11
N ALA A 10 8.50 -17.66 -0.88
CA ALA A 10 9.51 -16.74 -0.34
C ALA A 10 8.87 -15.76 0.67
N LEU A 11 9.49 -15.59 1.83
CA LEU A 11 9.06 -14.63 2.84
C LEU A 11 9.64 -13.26 2.51
N ASN A 12 8.75 -12.31 2.22
CA ASN A 12 9.16 -10.92 2.05
C ASN A 12 9.50 -10.30 3.40
N ILE A 13 10.59 -9.53 3.43
CA ILE A 13 11.00 -8.79 4.62
C ILE A 13 10.02 -7.63 4.84
N ILE A 14 9.26 -7.70 5.94
CA ILE A 14 8.36 -6.63 6.35
C ILE A 14 9.15 -5.60 7.17
N SER A 15 9.10 -4.35 6.74
CA SER A 15 9.70 -3.22 7.45
C SER A 15 8.60 -2.29 8.02
N PRO A 16 8.93 -1.38 8.96
CA PRO A 16 8.00 -0.34 9.40
C PRO A 16 7.45 0.49 8.23
N HIS A 17 8.25 0.70 7.18
CA HIS A 17 7.81 1.41 5.99
C HIS A 17 6.79 0.62 5.17
N SER A 18 6.92 -0.71 5.11
CA SER A 18 5.96 -1.61 4.46
C SER A 18 4.58 -1.53 5.13
N LEU A 19 4.54 -1.47 6.47
CA LEU A 19 3.29 -1.31 7.22
C LEU A 19 2.66 0.08 7.00
N ARG A 20 3.46 1.14 7.02
CA ARG A 20 2.99 2.51 6.70
C ARG A 20 2.37 2.57 5.31
N HIS A 21 3.00 1.90 4.34
CA HIS A 21 2.50 1.86 2.98
C HIS A 21 1.18 1.08 2.87
N ALA A 22 1.07 -0.08 3.54
CA ALA A 22 -0.16 -0.86 3.55
C ALA A 22 -1.34 -0.06 4.16
N HIS A 23 -1.09 0.64 5.28
CA HIS A 23 -2.08 1.51 5.91
C HIS A 23 -2.55 2.63 4.96
N ALA A 24 -1.61 3.33 4.31
CA ALA A 24 -1.94 4.44 3.42
C ALA A 24 -2.78 4.00 2.20
N VAL A 25 -2.44 2.85 1.62
CA VAL A 25 -3.23 2.28 0.50
C VAL A 25 -4.62 1.87 0.98
N ALA A 26 -4.72 1.14 2.10
CA ALA A 26 -6.01 0.71 2.63
C ALA A 26 -6.93 1.87 3.03
N ALA A 27 -6.38 2.95 3.60
CA ALA A 27 -7.14 4.14 3.95
C ALA A 27 -7.71 4.83 2.70
N LEU A 28 -6.91 4.97 1.63
CA LEU A 28 -7.39 5.55 0.37
C LEU A 28 -8.45 4.69 -0.30
N ASP A 29 -8.29 3.37 -0.29
CA ASP A 29 -9.28 2.43 -0.84
C ASP A 29 -10.60 2.45 -0.07
N ALA A 30 -10.53 2.67 1.26
CA ALA A 30 -11.70 2.91 2.11
C ALA A 30 -12.33 4.30 1.92
N GLY A 31 -11.80 5.15 1.03
CA GLY A 31 -12.33 6.47 0.72
C GLY A 31 -11.92 7.57 1.71
N VAL A 32 -10.90 7.35 2.53
CA VAL A 32 -10.38 8.39 3.43
C VAL A 32 -9.82 9.55 2.61
N PRO A 33 -10.23 10.81 2.89
CA PRO A 33 -9.69 11.98 2.20
C PRO A 33 -8.17 12.10 2.36
N LEU A 34 -7.48 12.53 1.29
CA LEU A 34 -6.01 12.61 1.26
C LEU A 34 -5.45 13.55 2.34
N ASN A 35 -6.17 14.63 2.65
CA ASN A 35 -5.88 15.58 3.72
C ASN A 35 -5.96 14.95 5.12
N ASP A 36 -6.89 14.03 5.34
CA ASP A 36 -7.03 13.35 6.64
C ASP A 36 -5.93 12.30 6.78
N LEU A 37 -5.64 11.57 5.71
CA LEU A 37 -4.51 10.64 5.65
C LEU A 37 -3.16 11.36 5.84
N GLN A 38 -2.99 12.55 5.28
CA GLN A 38 -1.78 13.36 5.46
C GLN A 38 -1.55 13.72 6.94
N GLN A 39 -2.60 14.08 7.67
CA GLN A 39 -2.53 14.35 9.10
C GLN A 39 -2.22 13.09 9.91
N GLN A 40 -2.87 11.96 9.61
CA GLN A 40 -2.61 10.67 10.26
C GLN A 40 -1.14 10.21 10.08
N LEU A 41 -0.56 10.48 8.92
CA LEU A 41 0.83 10.14 8.61
C LEU A 41 1.84 11.19 9.11
N GLY A 42 1.37 12.34 9.61
CA GLY A 42 2.22 13.43 10.08
C GLY A 42 3.09 14.05 8.97
N HIS A 43 2.63 14.02 7.72
CA HIS A 43 3.39 14.56 6.60
C HIS A 43 3.27 16.09 6.56
N ALA A 44 4.40 16.79 6.44
CA ALA A 44 4.42 18.26 6.33
C ALA A 44 3.92 18.78 4.96
N ASP A 45 3.93 17.92 3.92
CA ASP A 45 3.53 18.27 2.56
C ASP A 45 2.59 17.20 1.99
N LEU A 46 1.46 17.64 1.42
CA LEU A 46 0.50 16.82 0.69
C LEU A 46 1.15 16.08 -0.49
N LYS A 47 2.21 16.64 -1.09
CA LYS A 47 2.96 15.99 -2.17
C LYS A 47 3.51 14.63 -1.73
N THR A 48 3.97 14.51 -0.48
CA THR A 48 4.50 13.26 0.10
C THR A 48 3.40 12.21 0.29
N THR A 49 2.18 12.64 0.63
CA THR A 49 1.01 11.74 0.75
C THR A 49 0.47 11.33 -0.61
N SER A 50 0.54 12.21 -1.62
CA SER A 50 0.03 11.95 -2.97
C SER A 50 0.71 10.77 -3.69
N ILE A 51 1.90 10.35 -3.22
CA ILE A 51 2.64 9.20 -3.74
C ILE A 51 1.81 7.91 -3.60
N TYR A 52 1.01 7.78 -2.53
CA TYR A 52 0.16 6.61 -2.30
C TYR A 52 -1.04 6.53 -3.26
N LEU A 53 -1.49 7.66 -3.80
CA LEU A 53 -2.58 7.70 -4.77
C LEU A 53 -2.19 7.02 -6.10
N LYS A 54 -0.91 7.17 -6.51
CA LYS A 54 -0.39 6.49 -7.71
C LYS A 54 -0.21 4.99 -7.49
N ALA A 55 0.10 4.58 -6.26
CA ALA A 55 0.23 3.17 -5.91
C ALA A 55 -1.13 2.46 -5.94
N ASP A 56 -2.19 3.09 -5.43
CA ASP A 56 -3.58 2.59 -5.49
C ASP A 56 -4.05 2.31 -6.93
N ILE A 57 -3.87 3.25 -7.86
CA ILE A 57 -4.27 3.08 -9.26
C ILE A 57 -3.56 1.87 -9.90
N ASN A 58 -2.26 1.70 -9.65
CA ASN A 58 -1.50 0.56 -10.17
C ASN A 58 -1.91 -0.76 -9.51
N HIS A 59 -2.28 -0.73 -8.23
CA HIS A 59 -2.74 -1.91 -7.50
C HIS A 59 -4.11 -2.39 -8.00
N ARG A 60 -5.07 -1.47 -8.20
CA ARG A 60 -6.37 -1.78 -8.81
C ARG A 60 -6.21 -2.31 -10.23
N ARG A 61 -5.38 -1.67 -11.07
CA ARG A 61 -5.13 -2.15 -12.43
C ARG A 61 -4.61 -3.59 -12.46
N LYS A 62 -3.65 -3.92 -11.58
CA LYS A 62 -3.13 -5.29 -11.45
C LYS A 62 -4.18 -6.31 -11.00
N SER A 63 -5.15 -5.95 -10.15
CA SER A 63 -6.19 -6.89 -9.75
C SER A 63 -7.16 -7.19 -10.89
N TYR A 64 -7.42 -6.21 -11.76
CA TYR A 64 -8.25 -6.41 -12.95
C TYR A 64 -7.52 -7.16 -14.08
N GLU A 65 -6.20 -7.01 -14.23
CA GLU A 65 -5.42 -7.81 -15.19
C GLU A 65 -5.37 -9.31 -14.87
N GLY A 66 -5.55 -9.69 -13.60
CA GLY A 66 -5.72 -11.09 -13.21
C GLY A 66 -7.15 -11.64 -13.40
N PHE A 67 -8.09 -10.76 -13.77
CA PHE A 67 -9.51 -11.04 -14.00
C PHE A 67 -9.81 -10.85 -15.51
N GLU A 68 -9.04 -11.50 -16.38
CA GLU A 68 -9.47 -11.65 -17.78
C GLU A 68 -10.70 -12.57 -17.82
N ILE A 69 -11.82 -12.04 -18.32
CA ILE A 69 -13.04 -12.77 -18.71
C ILE A 69 -12.97 -13.14 -20.19
#